data_AF-A0A6C0HN09-F1
#
_entry.id   AF-A0A6C0HN09-F1
#
_cell.length_a   1.000
_cell.length_b   1.000
_cell.length_c   1.000
_cell.angle_alpha   90.00
_cell.angle_beta   90.00
_cell.angle_gamma   90.00
#
_symmetry.space_group_name_H-M   'P 1'
#
loop_
_entity.id
_entity.type
_entity.pdbx_description
1 polymer ?
#
loop_
_entity_poly.entity_id
_entity_poly.type
_entity_poly.pdbx_seq_one_letter_code
_entity_poly.pdbx_strand_id
1 'polypeptide(L)' 'MNQVTEPKPLSPLEQAYVEQMGPFDRVVLDVAKRQLGMSFDMKRSIGFLEFIKEKDKDKT' A
#
# COMPACT_ATOMS: atom_id res chain seq x y z
N MET A 1 7.05 -4.38 28.47
CA MET A 1 6.99 -5.35 27.35
C MET A 1 6.50 -4.58 26.14
N ASN A 2 7.38 -4.30 25.17
CA ASN A 2 6.96 -3.63 23.93
C ASN A 2 6.17 -4.64 23.12
N GLN A 3 4.88 -4.40 22.95
CA GLN A 3 4.02 -5.21 22.10
C GLN A 3 4.53 -5.02 20.67
N VAL A 4 5.18 -6.05 20.12
CA VAL A 4 5.47 -6.12 18.70
C VAL A 4 4.13 -6.38 18.03
N THR A 5 3.42 -5.32 17.64
CA THR A 5 2.18 -5.45 16.88
C THR A 5 2.50 -6.09 15.55
N GLU A 6 2.01 -7.31 15.34
CA GLU A 6 2.12 -8.00 14.06
C GLU A 6 1.60 -7.09 12.93
N PRO A 7 2.24 -7.10 11.75
CA PRO A 7 1.80 -6.28 10.63
C PRO A 7 0.37 -6.67 10.27
N LYS A 8 -0.53 -5.69 10.34
CA LYS A 8 -1.94 -5.87 9.99
C LYS A 8 -2.03 -6.46 8.56
N PRO A 9 -2.85 -7.50 8.35
CA PRO A 9 -3.05 -8.05 7.02
C PRO A 9 -3.64 -7.00 6.09
N LEU A 10 -3.15 -7.00 4.84
CA LEU A 10 -3.65 -6.12 3.80
C LEU A 10 -5.14 -6.41 3.52
N SER A 11 -5.91 -5.35 3.32
CA SER A 11 -7.27 -5.47 2.77
C SER A 11 -7.23 -5.91 1.30
N PRO A 12 -8.34 -6.43 0.73
CA PRO A 12 -8.39 -6.87 -0.66
C PRO A 12 -7.96 -5.79 -1.68
N LEU A 13 -8.30 -4.51 -1.42
CA LEU A 13 -7.89 -3.40 -2.30
C LEU A 13 -6.39 -3.11 -2.22
N GLU A 14 -5.80 -3.23 -1.03
CA GLU A 14 -4.37 -3.07 -0.82
C GLU A 14 -3.59 -4.22 -1.46
N GLN A 15 -4.13 -5.45 -1.41
CA GLN A 15 -3.55 -6.58 -2.14
C GLN A 15 -3.59 -6.35 -3.64
N ALA A 16 -4.74 -5.98 -4.20
CA ALA A 16 -4.88 -5.69 -5.63
C ALA A 16 -3.92 -4.59 -6.11
N TYR A 17 -3.73 -3.54 -5.29
CA TYR A 17 -2.78 -2.48 -5.57
C TYR A 17 -1.32 -2.98 -5.59
N VAL A 18 -0.93 -3.84 -4.64
CA VAL A 18 0.42 -4.43 -4.63
C VAL A 18 0.60 -5.43 -5.76
N GLU A 19 -0.44 -6.17 -6.15
CA GLU A 19 -0.37 -7.16 -7.23
C GLU A 19 -0.06 -6.54 -8.59
N GLN A 20 -0.64 -5.38 -8.89
CA GLN A 20 -0.37 -4.65 -10.15
C GLN A 20 1.00 -3.96 -10.19
N MET A 21 1.71 -3.86 -9.06
CA MET A 21 3.01 -3.19 -9.01
C MET A 21 4.07 -3.98 -9.77
N GLY A 22 4.83 -3.25 -10.58
CA GLY A 22 6.07 -3.75 -11.16
C GLY A 22 7.14 -4.01 -10.09
N PRO A 23 8.25 -4.68 -10.46
CA PRO A 23 9.32 -5.02 -9.53
C PRO A 23 9.94 -3.79 -8.87
N PHE A 24 10.06 -2.66 -9.59
CA PHE A 24 10.60 -1.42 -9.03
C PHE A 24 9.66 -0.77 -8.01
N ASP A 25 8.36 -0.71 -8.29
CA ASP A 25 7.39 -0.10 -7.37
C ASP A 25 7.29 -0.88 -6.05
N ARG A 26 7.45 -2.20 -6.11
CA ARG A 26 7.53 -3.05 -4.89
C ARG A 26 8.73 -2.70 -4.03
N VAL A 27 9.89 -2.45 -4.65
CA VAL A 27 11.08 -2.01 -3.91
C VAL A 27 10.84 -0.64 -3.27
N VAL A 28 10.24 0.31 -3.99
CA VAL A 28 9.89 1.63 -3.46
C VAL A 28 8.92 1.51 -2.28
N LEU A 29 7.90 0.66 -2.39
CA LEU A 29 6.96 0.38 -1.31
C LEU A 29 7.66 -0.18 -0.08
N ASP A 30 8.58 -1.12 -0.25
CA ASP A 30 9.35 -1.70 0.85
C ASP A 30 10.28 -0.67 1.51
N VAL A 31 10.91 0.21 0.73
CA VAL A 31 11.71 1.33 1.25
C VAL A 31 10.82 2.27 2.08
N ALA A 32 9.65 2.66 1.55
CA ALA A 32 8.71 3.52 2.26
C ALA A 32 8.23 2.90 3.59
N LYS A 33 7.89 1.60 3.59
CA LYS A 33 7.53 0.86 4.81
C LYS A 33 8.64 0.87 5.84
N ARG A 34 9.90 0.65 5.42
CA ARG A 34 11.06 0.65 6.33
C ARG A 34 11.37 2.03 6.89
N GLN A 35 11.26 3.07 6.07
CA GLN A 35 11.56 4.45 6.49
C GLN A 35 10.48 5.03 7.40
N LEU A 36 9.21 4.81 7.07
CA LEU A 36 8.08 5.36 7.81
C LEU A 36 7.64 4.46 8.97
N GLY A 37 7.96 3.17 8.94
CA GLY A 37 7.66 2.22 10.00
C GLY A 37 6.17 2.23 10.36
N MET A 38 5.88 2.51 11.63
CA MET A 38 4.50 2.58 12.15
C MET A 38 3.68 3.74 11.56
N SER A 39 4.34 4.77 11.00
CA SER A 39 3.67 5.90 10.35
C SER A 39 3.32 5.62 8.90
N PHE A 40 3.73 4.48 8.34
CA PHE A 40 3.36 4.09 6.99
C PHE A 40 1.85 3.77 6.91
N ASP A 41 1.13 4.49 6.05
CA ASP A 41 -0.27 4.22 5.72
C ASP A 41 -0.43 4.20 4.20
N MET A 42 -0.58 3.00 3.64
CA MET A 42 -0.74 2.81 2.20
C MET A 42 -1.97 3.52 1.66
N LYS A 43 -3.06 3.59 2.43
CA LYS A 43 -4.32 4.23 1.99
C LYS A 43 -4.20 5.74 1.82
N ARG A 44 -3.18 6.34 2.43
CA ARG A 44 -2.85 7.76 2.30
C ARG A 44 -1.77 8.04 1.28
N SER A 45 -1.14 7.01 0.72
CA SER A 45 -0.13 7.19 -0.31
C SER A 45 -0.76 7.69 -1.61
N ILE A 46 -0.06 8.59 -2.31
CA ILE A 46 -0.53 9.17 -3.58
C ILE A 46 -0.84 8.06 -4.59
N GLY A 47 0.08 7.10 -4.76
CA GLY A 47 -0.10 6.02 -5.72
C GLY A 47 -1.31 5.12 -5.44
N PHE A 48 -1.65 4.88 -4.17
CA PHE A 48 -2.87 4.13 -3.84
C PHE A 48 -4.14 4.95 -4.13
N LEU A 49 -4.13 6.25 -3.84
CA LEU A 49 -5.26 7.14 -4.13
C LEU A 49 -5.53 7.24 -5.65
N GLU A 50 -4.47 7.30 -6.45
CA GLU A 50 -4.57 7.30 -7.92
C GLU A 50 -5.11 5.96 -8.44
N PHE A 51 -4.62 4.83 -7.91
CA PHE A 51 -5.15 3.51 -8.24
C PHE A 51 -6.66 3.39 -8.00
N ILE A 52 -7.15 3.87 -6.84
CA ILE A 52 -8.59 3.84 -6.54
C ILE A 52 -9.36 4.71 -7.54
N LYS A 53 -8.84 5.91 -7.85
CA LYS A 53 -9.47 6.82 -8.81
C LYS A 53 -9.57 6.21 -10.21
N GLU A 54 -8.59 5.43 -10.65
CA GLU A 54 -8.63 4.71 -11.92
C GLU A 54 -9.67 3.59 -11.90
N LYS A 55 -9.68 2.76 -10.84
CA LYS A 55 -10.66 1.68 -10.68
C LYS A 55 -12.12 2.14 -10.62
N ASP A 56 -12.36 3.36 -10.15
CA ASP A 56 -13.70 3.93 -10.13
C ASP A 56 -14.12 4.53 -11.48
N LYS A 57 -13.17 5.00 -12.30
CA LYS A 57 -13.46 5.42 -13.68
C LYS A 57 -13.86 4.24 -14.56
N ASP A 58 -13.22 3.08 -14.39
CA ASP A 58 -13.51 1.86 -15.16
C ASP A 58 -14.91 1.26 -14.90
N LYS A 59 -15.63 1.76 -13.89
CA LYS A 59 -17.01 1.33 -13.56
C LYS A 59 -18.10 2.16 -14.25
N THR A 60 -17.73 3.18 -15.04
CA THR A 60 -18.65 4.10 -15.73
C THR A 60 -18.62 3.86 -17.23
#